data_AF-A0A1F7X8S8-F1
#
_entry.id   AF-A0A1F7X8S8-F1
#
_cell.length_a   1.000
_cell.length_b   1.000
_cell.length_c   1.000
_cell.angle_alpha   90.00
_cell.angle_beta   90.00
_cell.angle_gamma   90.00
#
_symmetry.space_group_name_H-M   'P 1'
#
loop_
_entity.id
_entity.type
_entity.pdbx_description
1 polymer ?
#
loop_
_entity_poly.entity_id
_entity_poly.type
_entity_poly.pdbx_seq_one_letter_code
_entity_poly.pdbx_strand_id
1 'polypeptide(L)'
;MEKDSALLFTRNYFNHERRLSMKKVFLVLFLSLVILGYGCTSRETELYKKDAQAVLEQLDKIRTTVEIGINYRDYSSKLGDANYHLSNFIDKYQKNERINKLNSYKAISNAIENYKAAMTFWDAKVKEPYSQNLEYDLKIMSIDELIKLEFFSAAIFIKNAKALLNNSDKEKDKAVAKKFEELNKNKDAIANDMTMLKTTNRDLPDKMNEVQDKIKNFKESFGSALSL
;
A
#
# COMPACT_ATOMS: atom_id res chain seq x y z
N MET A 1 20.16 -75.55 27.34
CA MET A 1 19.80 -74.21 27.84
C MET A 1 20.52 -73.06 27.12
N GLU A 2 21.70 -73.25 26.51
CA GLU A 2 22.40 -72.15 25.79
C GLU A 2 21.85 -71.79 24.40
N LYS A 3 21.08 -72.68 23.75
CA LYS A 3 20.51 -72.39 22.41
C LYS A 3 19.35 -71.38 22.43
N ASP A 4 18.62 -71.31 23.54
CA ASP A 4 17.44 -70.44 23.65
C ASP A 4 17.81 -68.98 23.92
N SER A 5 18.94 -68.73 24.60
CA SER A 5 19.45 -67.38 24.87
C SER A 5 19.98 -66.68 23.61
N ALA A 6 20.64 -67.41 22.71
CA ALA A 6 21.13 -66.87 21.43
C ALA A 6 19.98 -66.48 20.48
N LEU A 7 18.89 -67.26 20.47
CA LEU A 7 17.68 -66.98 19.69
C LEU A 7 16.90 -65.77 20.22
N LEU A 8 16.85 -65.58 21.55
CA LEU A 8 16.26 -64.39 22.17
C LEU A 8 17.06 -63.12 21.88
N PHE A 9 18.40 -63.20 21.92
CA PHE A 9 19.27 -62.05 21.61
C PHE A 9 19.13 -61.59 20.16
N THR A 10 19.22 -62.52 19.20
CA THR A 10 19.07 -62.23 17.77
C THR A 10 17.68 -61.66 17.43
N ARG A 11 16.62 -62.21 18.03
CA ARG A 11 15.25 -61.68 17.85
C ARG A 11 15.09 -60.27 18.41
N ASN A 12 15.68 -59.98 19.57
CA ASN A 12 15.66 -58.63 20.16
C ASN A 12 16.49 -57.63 19.37
N TYR A 13 17.64 -58.04 18.85
CA TYR A 13 18.50 -57.22 17.98
C TYR A 13 17.79 -56.83 16.67
N PHE A 14 17.17 -57.80 15.98
CA PHE A 14 16.40 -57.54 14.75
C PHE A 14 15.19 -56.63 15.00
N ASN A 15 14.49 -56.81 16.13
CA ASN A 15 13.37 -55.93 16.50
C ASN A 15 13.84 -54.51 16.84
N HIS A 16 15.02 -54.37 17.45
CA HIS A 16 15.63 -53.07 17.75
C HIS A 16 16.04 -52.33 16.47
N GLU A 17 16.68 -53.02 15.51
CA GLU A 17 17.02 -52.43 14.20
C GLU A 17 15.79 -52.03 13.38
N ARG A 18 14.74 -52.86 13.34
CA ARG A 18 13.48 -52.50 12.66
C ARG A 18 12.83 -51.27 13.27
N ARG A 19 12.84 -51.13 14.61
CA ARG A 19 12.32 -49.93 15.30
C ARG A 19 13.14 -48.69 14.99
N LEU A 20 14.47 -48.80 14.90
CA LEU A 20 15.36 -47.70 14.49
C LEU A 20 15.11 -47.29 13.03
N SER A 21 14.93 -48.26 12.13
CA SER A 21 14.61 -48.01 10.72
C SER A 21 13.26 -47.32 10.56
N MET A 22 12.21 -47.79 11.24
CA MET A 22 10.88 -47.18 11.19
C MET A 22 10.87 -45.74 11.73
N LYS A 23 11.61 -45.46 12.82
CA LYS A 23 11.73 -44.09 13.34
C LYS A 23 12.39 -43.14 12.32
N LYS A 24 13.41 -43.60 11.59
CA LYS A 24 14.05 -42.81 10.52
C LYS A 24 13.10 -42.54 9.36
N VAL A 25 12.34 -43.55 8.92
CA VAL A 25 11.32 -43.38 7.86
C VAL A 25 10.24 -42.39 8.30
N PHE A 26 9.77 -42.48 9.55
CA PHE A 26 8.77 -41.56 10.07
C PHE A 26 9.31 -40.12 10.19
N LEU A 27 10.56 -39.95 10.61
CA LEU A 27 11.23 -38.66 10.65
C LEU A 27 11.33 -38.03 9.25
N VAL A 28 11.72 -38.81 8.24
CA VAL A 28 11.82 -38.34 6.84
C VAL A 28 10.45 -37.95 6.30
N LEU A 29 9.42 -38.77 6.54
CA LEU A 29 8.04 -38.45 6.14
C LEU A 29 7.52 -37.18 6.83
N PHE A 30 7.76 -37.04 8.13
CA PHE A 30 7.38 -35.86 8.90
C PHE A 30 8.12 -34.60 8.41
N LEU A 31 9.43 -34.68 8.20
CA LEU A 31 10.23 -33.59 7.63
C LEU A 31 9.73 -33.21 6.24
N SER A 32 9.41 -34.18 5.37
CA SER A 32 8.86 -33.89 4.04
C SER A 32 7.49 -33.22 4.09
N LEU A 33 6.61 -33.61 5.02
CA LEU A 33 5.31 -32.97 5.24
C LEU A 33 5.45 -31.55 5.81
N VAL A 34 6.39 -31.34 6.73
CA VAL A 34 6.70 -30.02 7.28
C VAL A 34 7.29 -29.11 6.20
N ILE A 35 8.24 -29.59 5.41
CA ILE A 35 8.87 -28.81 4.32
C ILE A 35 7.85 -28.46 3.22
N LEU A 36 6.97 -29.39 2.86
CA LEU A 36 5.88 -29.13 1.89
C LEU A 36 4.79 -28.23 2.48
N GLY A 37 4.54 -28.30 3.80
CA GLY A 37 3.56 -27.47 4.49
C GLY A 37 4.00 -26.02 4.71
N TYR A 38 5.29 -25.77 4.90
CA TYR A 38 5.84 -24.42 5.15
C TYR A 38 6.06 -23.58 3.88
N GLY A 39 6.06 -24.20 2.69
CA GLY A 39 6.33 -23.52 1.41
C GLY A 39 5.11 -23.17 0.57
N CYS A 40 3.90 -23.59 0.96
CA CYS A 40 2.72 -23.42 0.12
C CYS A 40 2.10 -22.03 0.30
N THR A 41 2.72 -21.00 -0.29
CA THR A 41 2.01 -19.77 -0.62
C THR A 41 0.85 -20.13 -1.56
N SER A 42 -0.39 -19.77 -1.19
CA SER A 42 -1.51 -20.08 -2.08
C SER A 42 -1.29 -19.41 -3.43
N ARG A 43 -1.54 -20.12 -4.53
CA ARG A 43 -1.46 -19.60 -5.91
C ARG A 43 -2.14 -18.23 -6.08
N GLU A 44 -3.22 -18.03 -5.33
CA GLU A 44 -3.96 -16.77 -5.25
C GLU A 44 -3.15 -15.61 -4.64
N THR A 45 -2.35 -15.87 -3.59
CA THR A 45 -1.46 -14.87 -2.97
C THR A 45 -0.32 -14.49 -3.91
N GLU A 46 0.21 -15.45 -4.67
CA GLU A 46 1.24 -15.20 -5.68
C GLU A 46 0.70 -14.37 -6.86
N LEU A 47 -0.48 -14.71 -7.35
CA LEU A 47 -1.18 -13.92 -8.37
C LEU A 47 -1.45 -12.49 -7.89
N TYR A 48 -1.95 -12.34 -6.66
CA TYR A 48 -2.11 -11.02 -6.04
C TYR A 48 -0.81 -10.24 -5.99
N LYS A 49 0.29 -10.85 -5.52
CA LYS A 49 1.58 -10.17 -5.40
C LYS A 49 2.07 -9.67 -6.76
N LYS A 50 1.97 -10.49 -7.80
CA LYS A 50 2.34 -10.13 -9.17
C LYS A 50 1.50 -8.97 -9.70
N ASP A 51 0.18 -9.04 -9.54
CA ASP A 51 -0.74 -8.00 -10.01
C ASP A 51 -0.54 -6.69 -9.24
N ALA A 52 -0.32 -6.78 -7.92
CA ALA A 52 -0.03 -5.65 -7.06
C ALA A 52 1.28 -4.95 -7.44
N GLN A 53 2.32 -5.71 -7.79
CA GLN A 53 3.59 -5.16 -8.30
C GLN A 53 3.38 -4.40 -9.62
N ALA A 54 2.64 -4.99 -10.57
CA ALA A 54 2.34 -4.33 -11.85
C ALA A 54 1.55 -3.03 -11.65
N VAL A 55 0.56 -3.02 -10.75
CA VAL A 55 -0.18 -1.81 -10.39
C VAL A 55 0.72 -0.76 -9.76
N LEU A 56 1.58 -1.15 -8.82
CA LEU A 56 2.51 -0.22 -8.17
C LEU A 56 3.50 0.41 -9.16
N GLU A 57 3.95 -0.34 -10.17
CA GLU A 57 4.78 0.22 -11.25
C GLU A 57 4.03 1.27 -12.06
N GLN A 58 2.74 1.04 -12.38
CA GLN A 58 1.93 2.03 -13.09
C GLN A 58 1.69 3.29 -12.25
N LEU A 59 1.40 3.12 -10.96
CA LEU A 59 1.25 4.23 -10.02
C LEU A 59 2.55 5.03 -9.88
N ASP A 60 3.70 4.36 -9.85
CA ASP A 60 5.02 5.04 -9.81
C ASP A 60 5.28 5.83 -11.10
N LYS A 61 4.91 5.30 -12.27
CA LYS A 61 5.03 6.04 -13.55
C LYS A 61 4.19 7.31 -13.54
N ILE A 62 2.97 7.24 -12.99
CA ILE A 62 2.12 8.43 -12.79
C ILE A 62 2.85 9.42 -11.86
N ARG A 63 3.36 8.97 -10.71
CA ARG A 63 4.12 9.81 -9.78
C ARG A 63 5.28 10.53 -10.47
N THR A 64 6.14 9.79 -11.16
CA THR A 64 7.33 10.35 -11.81
C THR A 64 6.97 11.35 -12.90
N THR A 65 5.91 11.11 -13.67
CA THR A 65 5.41 12.06 -14.69
C THR A 65 4.99 13.39 -14.05
N VAL A 66 4.40 13.34 -12.86
CA VAL A 66 3.94 14.52 -12.11
C VAL A 66 5.10 15.24 -11.41
N GLU A 67 6.05 14.51 -10.81
CA GLU A 67 7.24 15.08 -10.15
C GLU A 67 8.17 15.81 -11.13
N ILE A 68 8.24 15.37 -12.38
CA ILE A 68 9.08 15.98 -13.43
C ILE A 68 8.50 17.33 -13.92
N GLY A 69 7.37 17.79 -13.38
CA GLY A 69 6.79 19.09 -13.73
C GLY A 69 6.19 19.12 -15.13
N ILE A 70 5.87 17.96 -15.69
CA ILE A 70 5.18 17.87 -16.97
C ILE A 70 3.76 18.44 -16.81
N ASN A 71 3.34 19.20 -17.82
CA ASN A 71 2.02 19.81 -17.92
C ASN A 71 0.91 18.85 -17.46
N TYR A 72 0.08 19.30 -16.51
CA TYR A 72 -1.07 18.56 -15.96
C TYR A 72 -2.07 18.05 -17.03
N ARG A 73 -1.99 18.52 -18.28
CA ARG A 73 -2.70 17.94 -19.42
C ARG A 73 -2.26 16.52 -19.76
N ASP A 74 -0.96 16.23 -19.71
CA ASP A 74 -0.42 14.89 -19.93
C ASP A 74 -0.76 13.95 -18.76
N TYR A 75 -0.93 14.52 -17.57
CA TYR A 75 -1.37 13.80 -16.37
C TYR A 75 -2.75 13.18 -16.53
N SER A 76 -3.76 13.93 -16.99
CA SER A 76 -5.11 13.40 -17.22
C SER A 76 -5.10 12.22 -18.20
N SER A 77 -4.29 12.31 -19.26
CA SER A 77 -4.11 11.22 -20.23
C SER A 77 -3.45 9.99 -19.58
N LYS A 78 -2.35 10.15 -18.84
CA LYS A 78 -1.62 9.04 -18.22
C LYS A 78 -2.41 8.35 -17.13
N LEU A 79 -3.21 9.11 -16.39
CA LEU A 79 -4.10 8.54 -15.38
C LEU A 79 -5.28 7.85 -16.02
N GLY A 80 -5.83 8.40 -17.11
CA GLY A 80 -6.84 7.71 -17.94
C GLY A 80 -6.34 6.35 -18.43
N ASP A 81 -5.12 6.29 -18.97
CA ASP A 81 -4.48 5.05 -19.43
C ASP A 81 -4.29 4.04 -18.28
N ALA A 82 -3.87 4.52 -17.11
CA ALA A 82 -3.71 3.67 -15.94
C ALA A 82 -5.05 3.25 -15.31
N ASN A 83 -6.10 4.07 -15.42
CA ASN A 83 -7.37 3.89 -14.70
C ASN A 83 -8.04 2.55 -15.02
N TYR A 84 -7.88 2.06 -16.25
CA TYR A 84 -8.35 0.73 -16.63
C TYR A 84 -7.67 -0.38 -15.81
N HIS A 85 -6.34 -0.33 -15.70
CA HIS A 85 -5.58 -1.30 -14.92
C HIS A 85 -5.83 -1.19 -13.41
N LEU A 86 -6.00 0.04 -12.91
CA LEU A 86 -6.30 0.29 -11.50
C LEU A 86 -7.71 -0.21 -11.13
N SER A 87 -8.71 0.08 -11.96
CA SER A 87 -10.09 -0.37 -11.76
C SER A 87 -10.19 -1.89 -11.80
N ASN A 88 -9.54 -2.54 -12.78
CA ASN A 88 -9.50 -4.00 -12.87
C ASN A 88 -8.88 -4.65 -11.62
N PHE A 89 -7.84 -4.04 -11.04
CA PHE A 89 -7.22 -4.54 -9.81
C PHE A 89 -8.18 -4.47 -8.63
N ILE A 90 -8.87 -3.34 -8.44
CA ILE A 90 -9.87 -3.16 -7.38
C ILE A 90 -11.01 -4.17 -7.59
N ASP A 91 -11.58 -4.26 -8.78
CA ASP A 91 -12.71 -5.14 -9.05
C ASP A 91 -12.38 -6.62 -8.82
N LYS A 92 -11.17 -7.03 -9.19
CA LYS A 92 -10.68 -8.39 -9.02
C LYS A 92 -10.50 -8.78 -7.56
N TYR A 93 -10.04 -7.86 -6.71
CA TYR A 93 -9.62 -8.18 -5.35
C TYR A 93 -10.52 -7.62 -4.23
N GLN A 94 -11.43 -6.69 -4.51
CA GLN A 94 -12.31 -6.09 -3.50
C GLN A 94 -13.24 -7.10 -2.84
N LYS A 95 -13.74 -8.07 -3.61
CA LYS A 95 -14.67 -9.12 -3.13
C LYS A 95 -13.93 -10.27 -2.44
N ASN A 96 -12.61 -10.28 -2.50
CA ASN A 96 -11.79 -11.30 -1.87
C ASN A 96 -11.52 -10.93 -0.41
N GLU A 97 -12.24 -11.52 0.54
CA GLU A 97 -12.12 -11.16 1.96
C GLU A 97 -10.70 -11.30 2.51
N ARG A 98 -9.94 -12.29 2.04
CA ARG A 98 -8.58 -12.54 2.53
C ARG A 98 -7.63 -11.45 2.06
N ILE A 99 -7.73 -11.07 0.79
CA ILE A 99 -6.86 -10.05 0.18
C ILE A 99 -7.27 -8.64 0.61
N ASN A 100 -8.57 -8.35 0.67
CA ASN A 100 -9.07 -7.03 1.08
C ASN A 100 -8.64 -6.66 2.52
N LYS A 101 -8.44 -7.65 3.39
CA LYS A 101 -7.92 -7.44 4.75
C LYS A 101 -6.41 -7.14 4.79
N LEU A 102 -5.67 -7.33 3.69
CA LEU A 102 -4.23 -7.07 3.66
C LEU A 102 -3.94 -5.57 3.70
N ASN A 103 -2.96 -5.18 4.52
CA ASN A 103 -2.51 -3.78 4.59
C ASN A 103 -1.93 -3.29 3.27
N SER A 104 -1.26 -4.18 2.50
CA SER A 104 -0.74 -3.85 1.17
C SER A 104 -1.88 -3.52 0.19
N TYR A 105 -3.00 -4.26 0.25
CA TYR A 105 -4.16 -3.97 -0.56
C TYR A 105 -4.78 -2.62 -0.19
N LYS A 106 -4.98 -2.37 1.11
CA LYS A 106 -5.49 -1.07 1.59
C LYS A 106 -4.61 0.10 1.16
N ALA A 107 -3.29 -0.06 1.25
CA ALA A 107 -2.34 0.96 0.80
C ALA A 107 -2.46 1.19 -0.73
N ILE A 108 -2.50 0.14 -1.55
CA ILE A 108 -2.67 0.28 -3.01
C ILE A 108 -4.00 0.98 -3.33
N SER A 109 -5.09 0.54 -2.71
CA SER A 109 -6.42 1.14 -2.91
C SER A 109 -6.43 2.62 -2.53
N ASN A 110 -5.83 3.01 -1.40
CA ASN A 110 -5.73 4.41 -0.99
C ASN A 110 -4.87 5.24 -1.96
N ALA A 111 -3.79 4.67 -2.51
CA ALA A 111 -3.00 5.34 -3.54
C ALA A 111 -3.84 5.62 -4.79
N ILE A 112 -4.64 4.65 -5.22
CA ILE A 112 -5.56 4.79 -6.36
C ILE A 112 -6.61 5.88 -6.09
N GLU A 113 -7.25 5.87 -4.92
CA GLU A 113 -8.27 6.86 -4.57
C GLU A 113 -7.70 8.28 -4.50
N ASN A 114 -6.50 8.48 -3.95
CA ASN A 114 -5.86 9.80 -3.94
C ASN A 114 -5.57 10.31 -5.35
N TYR A 115 -5.14 9.44 -6.27
CA TYR A 115 -4.96 9.82 -7.67
C TYR A 115 -6.28 10.23 -8.35
N LYS A 116 -7.38 9.52 -8.08
CA LYS A 116 -8.71 9.89 -8.57
C LYS A 116 -9.18 11.22 -7.97
N ALA A 117 -8.92 11.47 -6.69
CA ALA A 117 -9.23 12.74 -6.04
C ALA A 117 -8.45 13.90 -6.67
N ALA A 118 -7.13 13.74 -6.86
CA ALA A 118 -6.30 14.71 -7.57
C ALA A 118 -6.85 15.03 -8.98
N MET A 119 -7.31 14.01 -9.71
CA MET A 119 -7.93 14.19 -11.03
C MET A 119 -9.25 14.98 -10.96
N THR A 120 -10.08 14.70 -9.96
CA THR A 120 -11.34 15.42 -9.74
C THR A 120 -11.10 16.90 -9.46
N PHE A 121 -10.09 17.22 -8.63
CA PHE A 121 -9.70 18.60 -8.36
C PHE A 121 -9.12 19.30 -9.59
N TRP A 122 -8.36 18.58 -10.41
CA TRP A 122 -7.86 19.10 -11.68
C TRP A 122 -8.99 19.44 -12.66
N ASP A 123 -9.94 18.52 -12.85
CA ASP A 123 -11.08 18.76 -13.74
C ASP A 123 -11.92 19.95 -13.29
N ALA A 124 -12.05 20.15 -11.97
CA ALA A 124 -12.68 21.34 -11.42
C ALA A 124 -11.89 22.62 -11.77
N LYS A 125 -10.56 22.59 -11.64
CA LYS A 125 -9.68 23.72 -12.01
C LYS A 125 -9.83 24.12 -13.47
N VAL A 126 -9.83 23.15 -14.39
CA VAL A 126 -9.88 23.41 -15.85
C VAL A 126 -11.25 23.95 -16.29
N LYS A 127 -12.33 23.61 -15.57
CA LYS A 127 -13.69 24.04 -15.88
C LYS A 127 -14.03 25.43 -15.33
N GLU A 128 -13.23 25.99 -14.42
CA GLU A 128 -13.47 27.31 -13.83
C GLU A 128 -13.02 28.42 -14.82
N PRO A 129 -13.92 29.28 -15.32
CA PRO A 129 -13.56 30.35 -16.24
C PRO A 129 -12.58 31.34 -15.57
N TYR A 130 -11.50 31.69 -16.27
CA TYR A 130 -10.51 32.68 -15.82
C TYR A 130 -11.21 33.99 -15.43
N SER A 131 -11.22 34.32 -14.13
CA SER A 131 -11.71 35.61 -13.64
C SER A 131 -10.57 36.35 -12.95
N GLN A 132 -10.37 37.63 -13.27
CA GLN A 132 -9.20 38.43 -12.83
C GLN A 132 -9.35 39.00 -11.40
N ASN A 133 -10.02 38.30 -10.49
CA ASN A 133 -10.23 38.77 -9.12
C ASN A 133 -9.38 37.98 -8.12
N LEU A 134 -8.85 38.66 -7.10
CA LEU A 134 -8.01 38.07 -6.03
C LEU A 134 -8.62 36.81 -5.38
N GLU A 135 -9.95 36.77 -5.25
CA GLU A 135 -10.70 35.61 -4.74
C GLU A 135 -10.56 34.37 -5.65
N TYR A 136 -10.45 34.58 -6.97
CA TYR A 136 -10.19 33.52 -7.94
C TYR A 136 -8.75 33.01 -7.88
N ASP A 137 -7.77 33.89 -7.74
CA ASP A 137 -6.36 33.49 -7.59
C ASP A 137 -6.14 32.66 -6.32
N LEU A 138 -6.78 33.05 -5.22
CA LEU A 138 -6.77 32.29 -3.96
C LEU A 138 -7.51 30.94 -4.09
N LYS A 139 -8.63 30.90 -4.81
CA LYS A 139 -9.38 29.66 -5.08
C LYS A 139 -8.60 28.70 -5.98
N ILE A 140 -7.93 29.19 -7.03
CA ILE A 140 -7.08 28.37 -7.90
C ILE A 140 -5.85 27.86 -7.14
N MET A 141 -5.21 28.71 -6.34
CA MET A 141 -4.06 28.34 -5.50
C MET A 141 -4.44 27.25 -4.49
N SER A 142 -5.62 27.34 -3.86
CA SER A 142 -6.11 26.29 -2.96
C SER A 142 -6.41 24.97 -3.69
N ILE A 143 -6.89 25.00 -4.94
CA ILE A 143 -7.07 23.80 -5.75
C ILE A 143 -5.72 23.17 -6.12
N ASP A 144 -4.70 23.98 -6.45
CA ASP A 144 -3.35 23.47 -6.74
C ASP A 144 -2.71 22.82 -5.53
N GLU A 145 -2.90 23.38 -4.33
CA GLU A 145 -2.43 22.76 -3.09
C GLU A 145 -3.20 21.48 -2.74
N LEU A 146 -4.51 21.40 -3.00
CA LEU A 146 -5.28 20.14 -2.89
C LEU A 146 -4.74 19.06 -3.81
N ILE A 147 -4.51 19.40 -5.08
CA ILE A 147 -3.94 18.47 -6.07
C ILE A 147 -2.58 17.97 -5.60
N LYS A 148 -1.69 18.87 -5.18
CA LYS A 148 -0.37 18.52 -4.63
C LYS A 148 -0.49 17.61 -3.41
N LEU A 149 -1.38 17.94 -2.47
CA LEU A 149 -1.61 17.14 -1.26
C LEU A 149 -2.02 15.71 -1.60
N GLU A 150 -2.97 15.54 -2.51
CA GLU A 150 -3.42 14.23 -2.98
C GLU A 150 -2.27 13.43 -3.63
N PHE A 151 -1.41 14.09 -4.42
CA PHE A 151 -0.22 13.46 -4.98
C PHE A 151 0.77 12.99 -3.93
N PHE A 152 1.05 13.84 -2.95
CA PHE A 152 1.94 13.48 -1.85
C PHE A 152 1.38 12.29 -1.08
N SER A 153 0.08 12.27 -0.80
CA SER A 153 -0.60 11.15 -0.17
C SER A 153 -0.55 9.88 -1.03
N ALA A 154 -0.71 9.97 -2.35
CA ALA A 154 -0.56 8.80 -3.23
C ALA A 154 0.85 8.20 -3.17
N ALA A 155 1.90 9.04 -3.22
CA ALA A 155 3.29 8.60 -3.13
C ALA A 155 3.62 7.87 -1.82
N ILE A 156 3.08 8.36 -0.71
CA ILE A 156 3.10 7.73 0.62
C ILE A 156 2.60 6.29 0.53
N PHE A 157 1.38 6.11 0.02
CA PHE A 157 0.74 4.81 -0.01
C PHE A 157 1.40 3.83 -0.98
N ILE A 158 1.94 4.31 -2.10
CA ILE A 158 2.75 3.49 -3.03
C ILE A 158 3.98 2.94 -2.31
N LYS A 159 4.73 3.80 -1.61
CA LYS A 159 5.93 3.34 -0.89
C LYS A 159 5.59 2.36 0.21
N ASN A 160 4.52 2.63 0.97
CA ASN A 160 4.02 1.71 1.99
C ASN A 160 3.66 0.35 1.39
N ALA A 161 2.88 0.34 0.31
CA ALA A 161 2.49 -0.88 -0.37
C ALA A 161 3.70 -1.68 -0.87
N LYS A 162 4.71 -1.03 -1.42
CA LYS A 162 5.98 -1.67 -1.81
C LYS A 162 6.69 -2.30 -0.61
N ALA A 163 6.77 -1.60 0.51
CA ALA A 163 7.37 -2.12 1.73
C ALA A 163 6.60 -3.34 2.27
N LEU A 164 5.27 -3.25 2.34
CA LEU A 164 4.39 -4.32 2.83
C LEU A 164 4.35 -5.56 1.92
N LEU A 165 4.62 -5.40 0.61
CA LEU A 165 4.71 -6.53 -0.33
C LEU A 165 6.06 -7.25 -0.29
N ASN A 166 7.12 -6.54 0.12
CA ASN A 166 8.49 -7.02 0.11
C ASN A 166 8.98 -7.46 1.49
N ASN A 167 8.44 -6.92 2.58
CA ASN A 167 8.79 -7.31 3.95
C ASN A 167 7.85 -8.41 4.48
N SER A 168 8.44 -9.38 5.21
CA SER A 168 7.70 -10.42 5.95
C SER A 168 7.54 -10.09 7.44
N ASP A 169 7.97 -8.89 7.86
CA ASP A 169 8.20 -8.54 9.26
C ASP A 169 7.02 -7.76 9.87
N LYS A 170 6.11 -8.52 10.50
CA LYS A 170 4.80 -8.03 10.99
C LYS A 170 4.88 -6.87 11.99
N GLU A 171 5.98 -6.69 12.70
CA GLU A 171 6.12 -5.58 13.66
C GLU A 171 6.43 -4.25 12.96
N LYS A 172 7.31 -4.26 11.95
CA LYS A 172 7.57 -3.10 11.11
C LYS A 172 6.31 -2.70 10.35
N ASP A 173 5.53 -3.67 9.86
CA ASP A 173 4.26 -3.42 9.17
C ASP A 173 3.25 -2.65 10.04
N LYS A 174 3.18 -2.93 11.36
CA LYS A 174 2.27 -2.24 12.28
C LYS A 174 2.70 -0.80 12.56
N ALA A 175 3.98 -0.58 12.81
CA ALA A 175 4.51 0.76 13.08
C ALA A 175 4.35 1.67 11.85
N VAL A 176 4.64 1.11 10.67
CA VAL A 176 4.47 1.79 9.38
C VAL A 176 2.98 2.08 9.12
N ALA A 177 2.09 1.09 9.29
CA ALA A 177 0.65 1.30 9.12
C ALA A 177 0.08 2.38 10.05
N LYS A 178 0.50 2.41 11.33
CA LYS A 178 0.06 3.42 12.30
C LYS A 178 0.49 4.83 11.90
N LYS A 179 1.76 5.01 11.52
CA LYS A 179 2.29 6.31 11.06
C LYS A 179 1.56 6.81 9.81
N PHE A 180 1.18 5.90 8.92
CA PHE A 180 0.40 6.24 7.72
C PHE A 180 -1.07 6.57 8.01
N GLU A 181 -1.69 5.93 9.01
CA GLU A 181 -3.04 6.28 9.45
C GLU A 181 -3.09 7.68 10.06
N GLU A 182 -2.09 8.06 10.85
CA GLU A 182 -1.95 9.41 11.41
C GLU A 182 -1.77 10.46 10.31
N LEU A 183 -0.92 10.17 9.30
CA LEU A 183 -0.77 11.04 8.14
C LEU A 183 -2.10 11.19 7.37
N ASN A 184 -2.88 10.13 7.21
CA ASN A 184 -4.16 10.22 6.51
C ASN A 184 -5.19 11.09 7.25
N LYS A 185 -5.25 10.99 8.59
CA LYS A 185 -6.12 11.85 9.41
C LYS A 185 -5.73 13.33 9.29
N ASN A 186 -4.43 13.63 9.28
CA ASN A 186 -3.94 15.00 9.09
C ASN A 186 -4.28 15.54 7.70
N LYS A 187 -4.20 14.71 6.67
CA LYS A 187 -4.61 15.04 5.30
C LYS A 187 -6.10 15.38 5.23
N ASP A 188 -6.96 14.56 5.82
CA ASP A 188 -8.41 14.80 5.83
C ASP A 188 -8.77 16.10 6.55
N ALA A 189 -8.06 16.43 7.65
CA ALA A 189 -8.22 17.70 8.36
C ALA A 189 -7.85 18.90 7.46
N ILE A 190 -6.71 18.82 6.75
CA ILE A 190 -6.27 19.86 5.80
C ILE A 190 -7.28 20.03 4.65
N ALA A 191 -7.81 18.94 4.10
CA ALA A 191 -8.80 18.98 3.02
C ALA A 191 -10.13 19.62 3.48
N ASN A 192 -10.56 19.33 4.71
CA ASN A 192 -11.74 19.96 5.31
C ASN A 192 -11.52 21.47 5.52
N ASP A 193 -10.37 21.88 6.04
CA ASP A 193 -10.02 23.28 6.23
C ASP A 193 -10.01 24.04 4.89
N MET A 194 -9.45 23.45 3.82
CA MET A 194 -9.49 24.02 2.47
C MET A 194 -10.90 24.09 1.88
N THR A 195 -11.79 23.17 2.24
CA THR A 195 -13.19 23.22 1.80
C THR A 195 -13.96 24.34 2.52
N MET A 196 -13.69 24.55 3.81
CA MET A 196 -14.27 25.65 4.62
C MET A 196 -13.78 27.04 4.18
N LEU A 197 -12.55 27.12 3.65
CA LEU A 197 -12.03 28.34 3.03
C LEU A 197 -12.85 28.78 1.81
N LYS A 198 -13.49 27.86 1.08
CA LYS A 198 -14.37 28.21 -0.06
C LYS A 198 -15.71 28.81 0.34
N THR A 199 -16.13 28.67 1.60
CA THR A 199 -17.47 29.06 2.06
C THR A 199 -17.47 30.31 2.95
N THR A 200 -16.31 30.85 3.35
CA THR A 200 -16.23 31.90 4.37
C THR A 200 -15.33 33.08 3.96
N ASN A 201 -15.91 34.23 3.56
CA ASN A 201 -15.14 35.34 2.94
C ASN A 201 -14.41 36.30 3.89
N ARG A 202 -14.59 36.24 5.21
CA ARG A 202 -14.17 37.36 6.09
C ARG A 202 -12.71 37.34 6.53
N ASP A 203 -12.03 36.19 6.52
CA ASP A 203 -10.66 36.01 7.04
C ASP A 203 -9.79 35.09 6.14
N LEU A 204 -10.00 35.15 4.82
CA LEU A 204 -9.37 34.24 3.85
C LEU A 204 -7.83 34.18 3.93
N PRO A 205 -7.10 35.32 4.01
CA PRO A 205 -5.64 35.31 3.98
C PRO A 205 -5.00 34.60 5.18
N ASP A 206 -5.51 34.86 6.39
CA ASP A 206 -4.93 34.29 7.63
C ASP A 206 -5.20 32.78 7.72
N LYS A 207 -6.42 32.35 7.36
CA LYS A 207 -6.75 30.92 7.27
C LYS A 207 -5.96 30.21 6.17
N MET A 208 -5.66 30.89 5.06
CA MET A 208 -4.81 30.34 3.99
C MET A 208 -3.38 30.09 4.49
N ASN A 209 -2.81 31.03 5.26
CA ASN A 209 -1.49 30.86 5.87
C ASN A 209 -1.47 29.67 6.85
N GLU A 210 -2.51 29.52 7.68
CA GLU A 210 -2.63 28.39 8.60
C GLU A 210 -2.68 27.04 7.86
N VAL A 211 -3.43 26.97 6.75
CA VAL A 211 -3.48 25.78 5.90
C VAL A 211 -2.13 25.51 5.24
N GLN A 212 -1.42 26.54 4.76
CA GLN A 212 -0.09 26.39 4.17
C GLN A 212 0.93 25.86 5.19
N ASP A 213 0.87 26.33 6.43
CA ASP A 213 1.71 25.82 7.52
C ASP A 213 1.39 24.36 7.85
N LYS A 214 0.10 23.98 7.88
CA LYS A 214 -0.32 22.58 8.04
C LYS A 214 0.20 21.70 6.89
N ILE A 215 0.13 22.17 5.65
CA ILE A 215 0.67 21.47 4.47
C ILE A 215 2.19 21.34 4.56
N LYS A 216 2.90 22.39 4.99
CA LYS A 216 4.35 22.36 5.20
C LYS A 216 4.74 21.33 6.26
N ASN A 217 4.08 21.35 7.42
CA ASN A 217 4.31 20.40 8.50
C ASN A 217 3.98 18.95 8.07
N PHE A 218 2.95 18.77 7.23
CA PHE A 218 2.63 17.49 6.64
C PHE A 218 3.76 16.98 5.71
N LYS A 219 4.31 17.85 4.85
CA LYS A 219 5.46 17.53 3.97
C LYS A 219 6.74 17.19 4.77
N GLU A 220 7.00 17.90 5.85
CA GLU A 220 8.17 17.62 6.72
C GLU A 220 8.00 16.30 7.49
N SER A 221 6.81 16.06 8.05
CA SER A 221 6.45 14.79 8.68
C SER A 221 6.57 13.62 7.70
N PHE A 222 6.23 13.84 6.43
CA PHE A 222 6.42 12.89 5.34
C PHE A 222 7.88 12.58 5.04
N GLY A 223 8.76 13.60 4.93
CA GLY A 223 10.20 13.39 4.73
C GLY A 223 10.80 12.44 5.78
N SER A 224 10.38 12.60 7.04
CA SER A 224 10.77 11.72 8.15
C SER A 224 10.13 10.32 8.11
N ALA A 225 8.97 10.17 7.47
CA ALA A 225 8.29 8.89 7.31
C ALA A 225 8.88 8.08 6.14
N LEU A 226 9.42 8.76 5.13
CA LEU A 226 10.15 8.15 4.02
C LEU A 226 11.55 7.65 4.40
N SER A 227 12.18 8.15 5.44
CA SER A 227 13.53 7.73 5.85
C SER A 227 13.58 6.45 6.70
N LEU A 228 12.41 5.89 7.05
CA LEU A 228 12.23 4.61 7.75
C LEU A 228 12.11 3.44 6.76
#